data_AF-V8PBV0-F1
#
_entry.id   AF-V8PBV0-F1
#
_cell.length_a   1.000
_cell.length_b   1.000
_cell.length_c   1.000
_cell.angle_alpha   90.00
_cell.angle_beta   90.00
_cell.angle_gamma   90.00
#
_symmetry.space_group_name_H-M   'P 1'
#
loop_
_entity.id
_entity.type
_entity.pdbx_description
1 polymer ?
#
loop_
_entity_poly.entity_id
_entity_poly.type
_entity_poly.pdbx_seq_one_letter_code
_entity_poly.pdbx_strand_id
1 'polypeptide(L)'
;MMDLKADEEEVENGQPVSIEAFASSSTLHGLSHIFSYERLSVKRIFWTLCFLGSFAVLVFVCNERIQYYFLYPHVTKLDEVATTHMTFPAITFCNLNEFRFSRVTKNDLYHAGELLALLNSRYEIPDTQMADEKQLEILQEKANFRNFKPKPFNMREFSDRAGHDIQEMLLSCLFRGEPCGPADFKVKPTANQRSDNCTGVNAVEITHLQQQQDCYNLNHVQKQPHVVCITAV
;
A
#
# COMPACT_ATOMS: atom_id res chain seq x y z
N MET A 1 -51.71 25.76 34.51
CA MET A 1 -52.52 25.04 35.50
C MET A 1 -52.81 23.69 34.87
N MET A 2 -52.05 22.67 35.30
CA MET A 2 -52.23 21.30 34.83
C MET A 2 -53.39 20.69 35.62
N ASP A 3 -54.51 20.45 34.97
CA ASP A 3 -55.59 19.65 35.54
C ASP A 3 -55.27 18.17 35.30
N LEU A 4 -54.55 17.59 36.27
CA LEU A 4 -54.40 16.15 36.44
C LEU A 4 -55.74 15.61 36.94
N LYS A 5 -56.56 15.10 36.02
CA LYS A 5 -57.68 14.23 36.37
C LYS A 5 -57.16 12.79 36.34
N ALA A 6 -56.84 12.28 37.52
CA ALA A 6 -56.62 10.86 37.75
C ALA A 6 -57.99 10.19 37.64
N ASP A 7 -58.19 9.39 36.60
CA ASP A 7 -59.33 8.47 36.53
C ASP A 7 -58.90 7.09 37.01
N GLU A 8 -59.79 6.53 37.80
CA GLU A 8 -59.61 5.47 38.77
C GLU A 8 -59.40 4.08 38.14
N GLU A 9 -58.68 3.22 38.85
CA GLU A 9 -58.52 1.80 38.55
C GLU A 9 -59.87 1.08 38.62
N GLU A 10 -60.42 0.67 37.48
CA GLU A 10 -61.47 -0.35 37.43
C GLU A 10 -60.88 -1.74 37.14
N VAL A 11 -60.92 -2.56 38.21
CA VAL A 11 -61.10 -4.02 38.26
C VAL A 11 -60.95 -4.77 36.93
N GLU A 12 -59.82 -5.46 36.80
CA GLU A 12 -59.52 -6.46 35.77
C GLU A 12 -60.51 -7.63 35.84
N ASN A 13 -61.62 -7.52 35.11
CA ASN A 13 -62.47 -8.66 34.78
C ASN A 13 -61.80 -9.42 33.62
N GLY A 14 -61.24 -10.60 33.90
CA GLY A 14 -60.51 -11.45 32.97
C GLY A 14 -61.35 -12.03 31.82
N GLN A 15 -62.01 -11.19 31.04
CA GLN A 15 -62.50 -11.55 29.71
C GLN A 15 -61.38 -11.34 28.70
N PRO A 16 -61.10 -12.30 27.80
CA PRO A 16 -60.10 -12.10 26.77
C PRO A 16 -60.50 -10.92 25.89
N VAL A 17 -59.63 -9.92 25.79
CA VAL A 17 -59.80 -8.80 24.86
C VAL A 17 -59.96 -9.37 23.45
N SER A 18 -61.00 -8.94 22.75
CA SER A 18 -61.29 -9.45 21.42
C SER A 18 -60.20 -9.04 20.42
N ILE A 19 -59.89 -9.89 19.44
CA ILE A 19 -58.85 -9.61 18.44
C ILE A 19 -59.16 -8.35 17.63
N GLU A 20 -60.45 -8.02 17.50
CA GLU A 20 -60.97 -6.82 16.84
C GLU A 20 -60.67 -5.56 17.66
N ALA A 21 -60.86 -5.61 18.98
CA ALA A 21 -60.49 -4.51 19.87
C ALA A 21 -58.99 -4.21 19.77
N PHE A 22 -58.15 -5.26 19.80
CA PHE A 22 -56.71 -5.13 19.59
C PHE A 22 -56.34 -4.59 18.19
N ALA A 23 -56.96 -5.10 17.14
CA ALA A 23 -56.69 -4.68 15.76
C ALA A 23 -57.08 -3.21 15.51
N SER A 24 -58.12 -2.72 16.18
CA SER A 24 -58.55 -1.32 16.11
C SER A 24 -57.65 -0.36 16.90
N SER A 25 -57.03 -0.81 17.98
CA SER A 25 -56.06 -0.03 18.77
C SER A 25 -54.61 -0.16 18.27
N SER A 26 -54.35 -1.01 17.28
CA SER A 26 -53.00 -1.26 16.75
C SER A 26 -52.53 -0.14 15.82
N THR A 27 -51.22 0.11 15.81
CA THR A 27 -50.57 1.03 14.86
C THR A 27 -50.29 0.38 13.50
N LEU A 28 -50.59 -0.91 13.35
CA LEU A 28 -50.40 -1.66 12.12
C LEU A 28 -51.50 -1.31 11.11
N HIS A 29 -51.13 -0.54 10.10
CA HIS A 29 -52.03 -0.09 9.05
C HIS A 29 -52.65 -1.27 8.32
N GLY A 30 -53.98 -1.23 8.13
CA GLY A 30 -54.74 -2.30 7.47
C GLY A 30 -55.31 -3.36 8.41
N LEU A 31 -54.77 -3.50 9.64
CA LEU A 31 -55.25 -4.51 10.60
C LEU A 31 -56.69 -4.23 11.06
N SER A 32 -57.04 -2.96 11.29
CA SER A 32 -58.39 -2.50 11.63
C SER A 32 -59.42 -2.80 10.52
N HIS A 33 -59.00 -2.80 9.25
CA HIS A 33 -59.87 -3.11 8.10
C HIS A 33 -60.04 -4.63 7.87
N ILE A 34 -59.08 -5.43 8.32
CA ILE A 34 -59.10 -6.89 8.22
C ILE A 34 -59.95 -7.51 9.34
N PHE A 35 -59.94 -6.92 10.54
CA PHE A 35 -60.66 -7.42 11.72
C PHE A 35 -61.87 -6.56 12.11
N SER A 36 -62.55 -5.97 11.12
CA SER A 36 -63.81 -5.24 11.35
C SER A 36 -64.98 -6.17 11.70
N TYR A 37 -65.99 -5.64 12.41
CA TYR A 37 -67.16 -6.35 12.94
C TYR A 37 -68.11 -6.96 11.87
N GLU A 38 -67.89 -6.67 10.59
CA GLU A 38 -68.74 -7.14 9.48
C GLU A 38 -68.47 -8.62 9.09
N ARG A 39 -69.52 -9.35 8.65
CA ARG A 39 -69.40 -10.70 8.05
C ARG A 39 -68.40 -10.70 6.89
N LEU A 40 -67.80 -11.87 6.62
CA LEU A 40 -66.87 -12.13 5.50
C LEU A 40 -67.32 -11.44 4.21
N SER A 41 -66.72 -10.28 3.93
CA SER A 41 -67.08 -9.39 2.83
C SER A 41 -65.95 -9.32 1.82
N VAL A 42 -66.27 -9.05 0.55
CA VAL A 42 -65.28 -8.84 -0.53
C VAL A 42 -64.25 -7.77 -0.14
N LYS A 43 -64.68 -6.73 0.58
CA LYS A 43 -63.80 -5.69 1.13
C LYS A 43 -62.74 -6.25 2.08
N ARG A 44 -63.11 -7.18 2.97
CA ARG A 44 -62.17 -7.81 3.93
C ARG A 44 -61.14 -8.67 3.20
N ILE A 45 -61.57 -9.43 2.19
CA ILE A 45 -60.67 -10.23 1.35
C ILE A 45 -59.68 -9.31 0.61
N PHE A 46 -60.17 -8.23 0.02
CA PHE A 46 -59.32 -7.23 -0.64
C PHE A 46 -58.29 -6.63 0.30
N TRP A 47 -58.70 -6.12 1.48
CA TRP A 47 -57.78 -5.57 2.47
C TRP A 47 -56.76 -6.59 2.99
N THR A 48 -57.17 -7.85 3.16
CA THR A 48 -56.27 -8.93 3.56
C THR A 48 -55.23 -9.22 2.49
N LEU A 49 -55.62 -9.26 1.22
CA LEU A 49 -54.70 -9.45 0.10
C LEU A 49 -53.73 -8.28 -0.06
N CYS A 50 -54.20 -7.05 0.06
CA CYS A 50 -53.35 -5.86 0.02
C CYS A 50 -52.34 -5.84 1.17
N PHE A 51 -52.79 -6.17 2.39
CA PHE A 51 -51.92 -6.22 3.56
C PHE A 51 -50.86 -7.33 3.44
N LEU A 52 -51.26 -8.54 3.04
CA LEU A 52 -50.33 -9.65 2.85
C LEU A 52 -49.36 -9.37 1.69
N GLY A 53 -49.84 -8.76 0.61
CA GLY A 53 -49.01 -8.34 -0.51
C GLY A 53 -47.99 -7.28 -0.09
N SER A 54 -48.40 -6.26 0.67
CA SER A 54 -47.51 -5.23 1.21
C SER A 54 -46.46 -5.82 2.16
N PHE A 55 -46.87 -6.74 3.04
CA PHE A 55 -45.95 -7.44 3.94
C PHE A 55 -44.93 -8.32 3.19
N ALA A 56 -45.37 -9.05 2.16
CA ALA A 56 -44.49 -9.87 1.34
C ALA A 56 -43.44 -9.03 0.60
N VAL A 57 -43.85 -7.90 0.00
CA VAL A 57 -42.92 -6.96 -0.64
C VAL A 57 -41.95 -6.36 0.37
N LEU A 58 -42.42 -5.99 1.56
CA LEU A 58 -41.56 -5.49 2.64
C LEU A 58 -40.49 -6.51 3.01
N VAL A 59 -40.86 -7.76 3.29
CA VAL A 59 -39.92 -8.83 3.64
C VAL A 59 -38.91 -9.07 2.52
N PHE A 60 -39.37 -9.12 1.27
CA PHE A 60 -38.50 -9.29 0.10
C PHE A 60 -37.47 -8.17 -0.01
N VAL A 61 -37.89 -6.90 0.03
CA VAL A 61 -37.00 -5.74 -0.07
C VAL A 61 -36.05 -5.64 1.13
N CYS A 62 -36.54 -5.92 2.34
CA CYS A 62 -35.70 -5.97 3.54
C CYS A 62 -34.61 -7.03 3.41
N ASN A 63 -34.94 -8.25 2.97
CA ASN A 63 -33.96 -9.30 2.76
C ASN A 63 -32.91 -8.89 1.72
N GLU A 64 -33.33 -8.37 0.56
CA GLU A 64 -32.42 -7.87 -0.48
C GLU A 64 -31.46 -6.79 0.07
N ARG A 65 -31.96 -5.86 0.89
CA ARG A 65 -31.13 -4.81 1.49
C ARG A 65 -30.18 -5.35 2.57
N ILE A 66 -30.60 -6.33 3.36
CA ILE A 66 -29.74 -6.99 4.35
C ILE A 66 -28.62 -7.77 3.65
N GLN A 67 -28.94 -8.54 2.61
CA GLN A 67 -27.94 -9.25 1.81
C GLN A 67 -26.96 -8.25 1.18
N TYR A 68 -27.47 -7.18 0.56
CA TYR A 68 -26.63 -6.13 -0.02
C TYR A 68 -25.72 -5.44 1.01
N TYR A 69 -26.23 -5.19 2.23
CA TYR A 69 -25.43 -4.65 3.33
C TYR A 69 -24.25 -5.57 3.68
N PHE A 70 -24.50 -6.89 3.77
CA PHE A 70 -23.45 -7.87 4.08
C PHE A 70 -22.51 -8.19 2.91
N LEU A 71 -22.75 -7.66 1.71
CA LEU A 71 -21.75 -7.64 0.64
C LEU A 71 -20.67 -6.56 0.86
N TYR A 72 -20.85 -5.68 1.84
CA TYR A 72 -19.95 -4.56 2.15
C TYR A 72 -19.51 -3.75 0.92
N PRO A 73 -20.45 -3.28 0.07
CA PRO A 73 -20.10 -2.49 -1.10
C PRO A 73 -19.56 -1.12 -0.67
N HIS A 74 -18.51 -0.67 -1.35
CA HIS A 74 -17.93 0.66 -1.15
C HIS A 74 -17.87 1.42 -2.48
N VAL A 75 -17.96 2.74 -2.40
CA VAL A 75 -17.77 3.65 -3.54
C VAL A 75 -16.61 4.57 -3.24
N THR A 76 -15.72 4.76 -4.22
CA THR A 76 -14.56 5.64 -4.08
C THR A 76 -14.87 6.98 -4.69
N LYS A 77 -14.70 8.06 -3.92
CA LYS A 77 -14.75 9.43 -4.42
C LYS A 77 -13.33 9.90 -4.70
N LEU A 78 -13.08 10.37 -5.92
CA LEU A 78 -11.80 10.97 -6.31
C LEU A 78 -11.97 12.48 -6.29
N ASP A 79 -11.12 13.16 -5.51
CA ASP A 79 -11.07 14.62 -5.42
C ASP A 79 -9.62 15.07 -5.64
N GLU A 80 -9.42 16.10 -6.45
CA GLU A 80 -8.12 16.76 -6.65
C GLU A 80 -8.12 18.10 -5.92
N VAL A 81 -7.24 18.25 -4.92
CA VAL A 81 -7.16 19.47 -4.10
C VAL A 81 -5.75 20.04 -4.18
N ALA A 82 -5.64 21.31 -4.59
CA ALA A 82 -4.39 22.05 -4.54
C ALA A 82 -4.12 22.52 -3.10
N THR A 83 -2.97 22.18 -2.54
CA THR A 83 -2.50 22.68 -1.23
C THR A 83 -1.22 23.50 -1.40
N THR A 84 -1.07 24.53 -0.58
CA THR A 84 0.09 25.46 -0.57
C THR A 84 1.36 24.83 -0.01
N HIS A 85 1.21 23.75 0.76
CA HIS A 85 2.31 22.98 1.32
C HIS A 85 2.01 21.49 1.15
N MET A 86 3.01 20.78 0.65
CA MET A 86 3.02 19.32 0.58
C MET A 86 4.29 18.80 1.25
N THR A 87 4.35 17.51 1.55
CA THR A 87 5.61 16.91 1.97
C THR A 87 6.30 16.40 0.72
N PHE A 88 7.54 16.84 0.47
CA PHE A 88 8.30 16.33 -0.66
C PHE A 88 8.55 14.82 -0.44
N PRO A 89 8.26 13.96 -1.44
CA PRO A 89 8.40 12.53 -1.26
C PRO A 89 9.86 12.15 -1.11
N ALA A 90 10.10 11.02 -0.45
CA ALA A 90 11.43 10.46 -0.41
C ALA A 90 11.85 9.99 -1.81
N ILE A 91 12.99 10.47 -2.29
CA ILE A 91 13.59 10.01 -3.54
C ILE A 91 14.59 8.93 -3.20
N THR A 92 14.34 7.72 -3.72
CA THR A 92 15.27 6.60 -3.64
C THR A 92 15.86 6.31 -5.01
N PHE A 93 17.18 6.26 -5.12
CA PHE A 93 17.88 5.83 -6.32
C PHE A 93 19.06 4.92 -5.98
N CYS A 94 19.47 4.15 -6.97
CA CYS A 94 20.60 3.23 -6.90
C CYS A 94 21.34 3.25 -8.25
N ASN A 95 22.63 2.93 -8.21
CA ASN A 95 23.35 2.61 -9.43
C ASN A 95 22.89 1.23 -9.93
N LEU A 96 22.68 1.10 -11.25
CA LEU A 96 22.35 -0.18 -11.88
C LEU A 96 23.54 -1.14 -11.83
N ASN A 97 24.76 -0.61 -11.82
CA ASN A 97 25.93 -1.41 -11.50
C ASN A 97 25.92 -1.70 -10.00
N GLU A 98 25.80 -2.97 -9.64
CA GLU A 98 25.67 -3.43 -8.27
C GLU A 98 26.90 -3.08 -7.43
N PHE A 99 28.10 -3.25 -7.98
CA PHE A 99 29.34 -3.07 -7.23
C PHE A 99 30.41 -2.38 -8.08
N ARG A 100 31.32 -1.68 -7.39
CA ARG A 100 32.54 -1.13 -8.00
C ARG A 100 33.54 -2.27 -8.17
N PHE A 101 33.84 -2.65 -9.40
CA PHE A 101 34.83 -3.70 -9.72
C PHE A 101 36.19 -3.48 -9.03
N SER A 102 36.61 -2.23 -8.88
CA SER A 102 37.84 -1.86 -8.18
C SER A 102 37.84 -2.22 -6.69
N ARG A 103 36.67 -2.31 -6.04
CA ARG A 103 36.50 -2.63 -4.62
C ARG A 103 36.32 -4.14 -4.35
N VAL A 104 36.14 -4.95 -5.39
CA VAL A 104 36.03 -6.43 -5.28
C VAL A 104 37.40 -7.03 -4.99
N THR A 105 37.50 -7.78 -3.90
CA THR A 105 38.75 -8.46 -3.50
C THR A 105 38.78 -9.91 -3.95
N LYS A 106 39.97 -10.55 -3.86
CA LYS A 106 40.13 -11.99 -4.08
C LYS A 106 39.25 -12.83 -3.14
N ASN A 107 39.06 -12.40 -1.89
CA ASN A 107 38.19 -13.10 -0.95
C ASN A 107 36.72 -12.99 -1.35
N ASP A 108 36.30 -11.80 -1.80
CA ASP A 108 34.92 -11.59 -2.27
C ASP A 108 34.64 -12.46 -3.51
N LEU A 109 35.59 -12.51 -4.45
CA LEU A 109 35.47 -13.33 -5.66
C LEU A 109 35.46 -14.84 -5.34
N TYR A 110 36.19 -15.27 -4.30
CA TYR A 110 36.17 -16.65 -3.83
C TYR A 110 34.81 -17.06 -3.26
N HIS A 111 34.12 -16.18 -2.51
CA HIS A 111 32.85 -16.51 -1.86
C HIS A 111 31.62 -16.21 -2.72
N ALA A 112 31.65 -15.12 -3.48
CA ALA A 112 30.51 -14.59 -4.23
C ALA A 112 30.73 -14.56 -5.75
N GLY A 113 31.89 -14.99 -6.27
CA GLY A 113 32.19 -14.88 -7.70
C GLY A 113 31.19 -15.58 -8.63
N GLU A 114 30.64 -16.73 -8.21
CA GLU A 114 29.58 -17.42 -8.93
C GLU A 114 28.25 -16.63 -8.88
N LEU A 115 27.89 -16.10 -7.71
CA LEU A 115 26.69 -15.27 -7.53
C LEU A 115 26.75 -13.99 -8.39
N LEU A 116 27.93 -13.40 -8.54
CA LEU A 116 28.18 -12.20 -9.35
C LEU A 116 28.37 -12.51 -10.84
N ALA A 117 28.21 -13.78 -11.26
CA ALA A 117 28.44 -14.25 -12.63
C ALA A 117 29.86 -13.95 -13.19
N LEU A 118 30.85 -13.77 -12.30
CA LEU A 118 32.26 -13.55 -12.67
C LEU A 118 33.04 -14.87 -12.75
N LEU A 119 32.59 -15.90 -12.04
CA LEU A 119 33.17 -17.24 -12.04
C LEU A 119 32.10 -18.30 -12.30
N ASN A 120 32.52 -19.44 -12.83
CA ASN A 120 31.68 -20.63 -12.91
C ASN A 120 31.75 -21.46 -11.60
N SER A 121 30.99 -22.56 -11.52
CA SER A 121 30.99 -23.47 -10.36
C SER A 121 32.33 -24.20 -10.12
N ARG A 122 33.33 -24.02 -10.99
CA ARG A 122 34.70 -24.54 -10.83
C ARG A 122 35.70 -23.46 -10.40
N TYR A 123 35.23 -22.24 -10.09
CA TYR A 123 36.05 -21.08 -9.76
C TYR A 123 36.95 -20.60 -10.89
N GLU A 124 36.52 -20.81 -12.15
CA GLU A 124 37.21 -20.36 -13.35
C GLU A 124 36.44 -19.21 -14.01
N ILE A 125 37.16 -18.34 -14.72
CA ILE A 125 36.56 -17.23 -15.46
C ILE A 125 35.86 -17.81 -16.71
N PRO A 126 34.55 -17.54 -16.93
CA PRO A 126 33.82 -17.94 -18.14
C PRO A 126 34.34 -17.26 -19.41
N ASP A 127 33.77 -17.59 -20.58
CA ASP A 127 34.22 -17.09 -21.89
C ASP A 127 34.50 -15.57 -21.92
N THR A 128 35.74 -15.21 -22.29
CA THR A 128 36.31 -13.85 -22.14
C THR A 128 36.31 -13.05 -23.44
N GLN A 129 35.68 -13.55 -24.51
CA GLN A 129 35.78 -12.99 -25.87
C GLN A 129 35.30 -11.53 -26.02
N MET A 130 34.51 -11.02 -25.07
CA MET A 130 34.02 -9.64 -25.08
C MET A 130 34.56 -8.78 -23.93
N ALA A 131 35.52 -9.29 -23.15
CA ALA A 131 36.09 -8.55 -22.04
C ALA A 131 37.22 -7.62 -22.51
N ASP A 132 37.26 -6.41 -21.93
CA ASP A 132 38.41 -5.52 -22.09
C ASP A 132 39.68 -6.19 -21.53
N GLU A 133 40.79 -6.13 -22.29
CA GLU A 133 42.04 -6.84 -21.95
C GLU A 133 42.56 -6.44 -20.58
N LYS A 134 42.52 -5.14 -20.25
CA LYS A 134 43.03 -4.62 -18.97
C LYS A 134 42.16 -5.03 -17.80
N GLN A 135 40.84 -5.02 -17.96
CA GLN A 135 39.93 -5.51 -16.92
C GLN A 135 40.06 -7.02 -16.72
N LEU A 136 40.32 -7.76 -17.81
CA LEU A 136 40.51 -9.20 -17.76
C LEU A 136 41.80 -9.58 -17.02
N GLU A 137 42.92 -8.87 -17.23
CA GLU A 137 44.16 -9.09 -16.48
C GLU A 137 43.96 -8.92 -14.96
N ILE A 138 43.25 -7.86 -14.56
CA ILE A 138 42.93 -7.61 -13.14
C ILE A 138 42.04 -8.73 -12.58
N LEU A 139 41.06 -9.19 -13.37
CA LEU A 139 40.19 -10.30 -12.96
C LEU A 139 40.97 -11.59 -12.80
N GLN A 140 41.88 -11.91 -13.73
CA GLN A 140 42.74 -13.09 -13.67
C GLN A 140 43.64 -13.09 -12.43
N GLU A 141 44.21 -11.95 -12.07
CA GLU A 141 45.01 -11.81 -10.84
C GLU A 141 44.17 -12.07 -9.58
N LYS A 142 42.96 -11.50 -9.54
CA LYS A 142 42.00 -11.68 -8.43
C LYS A 142 41.43 -13.09 -8.37
N ALA A 143 41.27 -13.78 -9.50
CA ALA A 143 40.77 -15.15 -9.61
C ALA A 143 41.86 -16.22 -9.40
N ASN A 144 43.12 -15.83 -9.19
CA ASN A 144 44.17 -16.80 -8.89
C ASN A 144 44.10 -17.27 -7.42
N PHE A 145 43.44 -18.40 -7.19
CA PHE A 145 43.27 -19.01 -5.87
C PHE A 145 44.37 -19.99 -5.46
N ARG A 146 45.50 -20.06 -6.19
CA ARG A 146 46.62 -20.93 -5.80
C ARG A 146 47.17 -20.50 -4.44
N ASN A 147 47.23 -21.43 -3.49
CA ASN A 147 47.65 -21.19 -2.10
C ASN A 147 46.82 -20.11 -1.37
N PHE A 148 45.59 -19.85 -1.82
CA PHE A 148 44.71 -18.89 -1.16
C PHE A 148 44.12 -19.47 0.13
N LYS A 149 44.13 -18.68 1.20
CA LYS A 149 43.48 -19.02 2.47
C LYS A 149 42.25 -18.13 2.63
N PRO A 150 41.02 -18.67 2.46
CA PRO A 150 39.80 -17.88 2.57
C PRO A 150 39.65 -17.27 3.96
N LYS A 151 39.16 -16.04 3.99
CA LYS A 151 38.76 -15.32 5.21
C LYS A 151 37.24 -15.38 5.37
N PRO A 152 36.71 -15.18 6.59
CA PRO A 152 35.28 -15.03 6.80
C PRO A 152 34.69 -13.97 5.87
N PHE A 153 33.47 -14.22 5.39
CA PHE A 153 32.79 -13.37 4.44
C PHE A 153 31.37 -13.08 4.92
N ASN A 154 30.93 -11.84 4.71
CA ASN A 154 29.61 -11.37 5.05
C ASN A 154 29.05 -10.55 3.88
N MET A 155 27.92 -10.98 3.33
CA MET A 155 27.28 -10.28 2.21
C MET A 155 26.95 -8.82 2.53
N ARG A 156 26.52 -8.49 3.75
CA ARG A 156 26.25 -7.09 4.13
C ARG A 156 27.51 -6.24 4.12
N GLU A 157 28.62 -6.76 4.65
CA GLU A 157 29.91 -6.04 4.63
C GLU A 157 30.41 -5.85 3.19
N PHE A 158 30.33 -6.90 2.38
CA PHE A 158 30.65 -6.83 0.96
C PHE A 158 29.80 -5.76 0.27
N SER A 159 28.51 -5.75 0.57
CA SER A 159 27.59 -4.77 0.02
C SER A 159 27.97 -3.34 0.39
N ASP A 160 28.13 -3.05 1.68
CA ASP A 160 28.45 -1.73 2.18
C ASP A 160 29.78 -1.19 1.62
N ARG A 161 30.78 -2.07 1.45
CA ARG A 161 32.13 -1.71 0.97
C ARG A 161 32.23 -1.63 -0.56
N ALA A 162 31.68 -2.61 -1.27
CA ALA A 162 31.83 -2.74 -2.72
C ALA A 162 30.77 -1.95 -3.49
N GLY A 163 29.63 -1.62 -2.87
CA GLY A 163 28.62 -0.76 -3.45
C GLY A 163 29.14 0.65 -3.80
N HIS A 164 28.37 1.41 -4.56
CA HIS A 164 28.73 2.77 -4.95
C HIS A 164 28.54 3.75 -3.78
N ASP A 165 29.51 4.65 -3.62
CA ASP A 165 29.47 5.69 -2.60
C ASP A 165 28.80 6.95 -3.16
N ILE A 166 27.82 7.49 -2.43
CA ILE A 166 27.13 8.71 -2.82
C ILE A 166 28.09 9.91 -2.89
N GLN A 167 29.15 9.94 -2.08
CA GLN A 167 30.16 11.01 -2.12
C GLN A 167 30.92 11.04 -3.45
N GLU A 168 31.08 9.89 -4.11
CA GLU A 168 31.75 9.79 -5.41
C GLU A 168 30.79 9.99 -6.58
N MET A 169 29.50 9.65 -6.39
CA MET A 169 28.48 9.76 -7.45
C MET A 169 27.84 11.14 -7.54
N LEU A 170 27.67 11.84 -6.42
CA LEU A 170 26.95 13.11 -6.37
C LEU A 170 27.83 14.27 -6.84
N LEU A 171 27.61 14.77 -8.06
CA LEU A 171 28.36 15.96 -8.54
C LEU A 171 27.75 17.26 -8.05
N SER A 172 26.42 17.34 -8.10
CA SER A 172 25.67 18.50 -7.68
C SER A 172 24.31 18.09 -7.15
N CYS A 173 23.88 18.81 -6.12
CA CYS A 173 22.60 18.61 -5.48
C CYS A 173 22.05 19.99 -5.15
N LEU A 174 20.88 20.31 -5.70
CA LEU A 174 20.12 21.47 -5.30
C LEU A 174 18.69 21.06 -4.98
N PHE A 175 18.21 21.54 -3.84
CA PHE A 175 16.82 21.44 -3.44
C PHE A 175 16.26 22.84 -3.22
N ARG A 176 15.28 23.24 -4.04
CA ARG A 176 14.66 24.57 -4.03
C ARG A 176 15.67 25.71 -4.12
N GLY A 177 16.73 25.49 -4.91
CA GLY A 177 17.84 26.43 -5.07
C GLY A 177 18.90 26.39 -3.96
N GLU A 178 18.66 25.66 -2.86
CA GLU A 178 19.63 25.49 -1.79
C GLU A 178 20.56 24.29 -2.06
N PRO A 179 21.87 24.41 -1.79
CA PRO A 179 22.80 23.30 -1.98
C PRO A 179 22.55 22.18 -0.96
N CYS A 180 22.49 20.94 -1.46
CA CYS A 180 22.50 19.73 -0.63
C CYS A 180 23.80 18.94 -0.83
N GLY A 181 24.08 18.01 0.06
CA GLY A 181 25.31 17.22 0.03
C GLY A 181 25.12 15.78 0.48
N PRO A 182 26.18 14.95 0.42
CA PRO A 182 26.12 13.52 0.73
C PRO A 182 25.57 13.17 2.13
N ALA A 183 25.61 14.11 3.09
CA ALA A 183 25.07 13.91 4.43
C ALA A 183 23.52 13.90 4.48
N ASP A 184 22.86 14.49 3.49
CA ASP A 184 21.39 14.56 3.38
C ASP A 184 20.77 13.26 2.85
N PHE A 185 21.63 12.31 2.51
CA PHE A 185 21.33 11.05 1.85
C PHE A 185 21.55 9.89 2.83
N LYS A 186 20.51 9.07 3.03
CA LYS A 186 20.59 7.88 3.91
C LYS A 186 20.77 6.63 3.09
N VAL A 187 21.82 5.87 3.41
CA VAL A 187 22.06 4.53 2.84
C VAL A 187 21.03 3.55 3.39
N LYS A 188 20.38 2.81 2.48
CA LYS A 188 19.46 1.72 2.78
C LYS A 188 20.06 0.41 2.30
N PRO A 189 20.28 -0.56 3.21
CA PRO A 189 20.76 -1.88 2.81
C PRO A 189 19.67 -2.60 2.02
N THR A 190 19.93 -2.89 0.75
CA THR A 190 19.04 -3.64 -0.15
C THR A 190 19.15 -5.16 0.08
N ALA A 191 19.19 -5.61 1.34
CA ALA A 191 19.30 -7.04 1.65
C ALA A 191 17.98 -7.82 1.43
N ASN A 192 16.85 -7.14 1.14
CA ASN A 192 15.59 -7.81 0.80
C ASN A 192 14.55 -6.89 0.12
N GLN A 193 14.95 -5.69 -0.30
CA GLN A 193 14.07 -4.78 -1.03
C GLN A 193 14.27 -5.03 -2.53
N ARG A 194 13.50 -5.99 -3.04
CA ARG A 194 13.01 -5.95 -4.42
C ARG A 194 12.00 -4.79 -4.55
N SER A 195 12.43 -3.59 -4.16
CA SER A 195 11.67 -2.36 -4.39
C SER A 195 11.96 -1.99 -5.82
N ASP A 196 11.02 -2.35 -6.69
CA ASP A 196 10.86 -1.97 -8.09
C ASP A 196 12.07 -1.25 -8.70
N ASN A 197 12.90 -2.05 -9.38
CA ASN A 197 13.98 -1.63 -10.28
C ASN A 197 15.33 -1.23 -9.66
N CYS A 198 15.52 -1.36 -8.35
CA CYS A 198 16.84 -1.22 -7.73
C CYS A 198 17.48 -2.58 -7.39
N THR A 199 18.35 -3.08 -8.28
CA THR A 199 19.23 -4.23 -8.02
C THR A 199 20.54 -3.84 -7.32
N GLY A 200 20.80 -2.53 -7.19
CA GLY A 200 22.03 -2.00 -6.62
C GLY A 200 22.19 -2.28 -5.12
N VAL A 201 23.45 -2.43 -4.72
CA VAL A 201 23.89 -2.88 -3.40
C VAL A 201 23.68 -1.84 -2.27
N ASN A 202 23.42 -0.58 -2.63
CA ASN A 202 23.07 0.49 -1.70
C ASN A 202 22.06 1.42 -2.40
N ALA A 203 20.87 1.54 -1.82
CA ALA A 203 19.92 2.56 -2.24
C ALA A 203 20.08 3.79 -1.34
N VAL A 204 19.86 4.97 -1.90
CA VAL A 204 20.07 6.22 -1.17
C VAL A 204 18.76 7.01 -1.13
N GLU A 205 18.33 7.41 0.07
CA GLU A 205 17.06 8.10 0.32
C GLU A 205 17.27 9.50 0.93
N ILE A 206 16.68 10.53 0.32
CA ILE A 206 16.53 11.87 0.93
C ILE A 206 15.25 11.87 1.76
N THR A 207 15.30 12.14 3.07
CA THR A 207 14.12 11.93 3.97
C THR A 207 13.54 13.16 4.66
N HIS A 208 14.08 14.36 4.51
CA HIS A 208 13.50 15.51 5.22
C HIS A 208 13.69 16.81 4.47
N LEU A 209 12.77 17.10 3.55
CA LEU A 209 12.66 18.42 2.97
C LEU A 209 11.18 18.82 2.95
N GLN A 210 10.80 19.74 3.85
CA GLN A 210 9.44 20.29 3.90
C GLN A 210 9.22 21.21 2.68
N GLN A 211 8.12 20.99 1.95
CA GLN A 211 7.80 21.78 0.75
C GLN A 211 7.06 23.06 1.15
N GLN A 212 7.41 24.16 0.49
CA GLN A 212 6.60 25.36 0.37
C GLN A 212 6.67 25.76 -1.11
N GLN A 213 5.52 26.01 -1.72
CA GLN A 213 5.30 25.87 -3.16
C GLN A 213 6.10 26.85 -4.03
N ASP A 214 6.83 26.30 -4.99
CA ASP A 214 6.66 26.51 -6.42
C ASP A 214 6.84 25.14 -7.08
N CYS A 215 5.89 24.68 -7.89
CA CYS A 215 6.01 23.37 -8.53
C CYS A 215 7.07 23.45 -9.64
N TYR A 216 8.25 22.90 -9.42
CA TYR A 216 9.17 22.62 -10.50
C TYR A 216 9.48 21.13 -10.57
N ASN A 217 9.41 20.62 -11.79
CA ASN A 217 9.74 19.23 -12.10
C ASN A 217 11.19 18.92 -11.70
N LEU A 218 11.45 17.68 -11.28
CA LEU A 218 12.80 17.12 -11.18
C LEU A 218 13.36 17.05 -12.60
N ASN A 219 13.98 18.14 -13.07
CA ASN A 219 14.15 18.37 -14.50
C ASN A 219 15.19 17.46 -15.15
N HIS A 220 16.12 16.86 -14.40
CA HIS A 220 17.11 15.96 -14.98
C HIS A 220 17.87 15.16 -13.91
N VAL A 221 17.76 13.83 -13.93
CA VAL A 221 18.81 12.95 -13.39
C VAL A 221 19.70 12.58 -14.56
N GLN A 222 20.77 13.35 -14.81
CA GLN A 222 21.70 13.01 -15.89
C GLN A 222 22.60 11.86 -15.45
N LYS A 223 22.26 10.65 -15.89
CA LYS A 223 23.13 9.47 -15.76
C LYS A 223 24.30 9.59 -16.74
N GLN A 224 25.47 9.98 -16.25
CA GLN A 224 26.71 9.43 -16.81
C GLN A 224 27.02 8.13 -16.06
N PRO A 225 27.78 7.17 -16.64
CA PRO A 225 27.94 5.81 -16.09
C PRO A 225 28.42 5.71 -14.63
N HIS A 226 28.86 6.83 -14.02
CA HIS A 226 29.37 6.90 -12.64
C HIS A 226 28.80 8.08 -11.82
N VAL A 227 27.72 8.71 -12.26
CA VAL A 227 27.41 10.10 -11.86
C VAL A 227 25.92 10.35 -11.69
N VAL A 228 25.54 11.10 -10.65
CA VAL A 228 24.18 11.56 -10.37
C VAL A 228 24.18 13.07 -10.10
N CYS A 229 23.36 13.81 -10.86
CA CYS A 229 22.98 15.19 -10.56
C CYS A 229 21.51 15.19 -10.11
N ILE A 230 21.20 15.88 -9.02
CA ILE A 230 19.82 16.02 -8.52
C ILE A 230 19.48 17.49 -8.45
N THR A 231 18.53 17.91 -9.28
CA THR A 231 17.93 19.24 -9.22
C THR A 231 16.44 19.05 -8.97
N ALA A 232 16.02 19.27 -7.73
CA ALA A 232 14.62 19.44 -7.36
C ALA A 232 14.40 20.93 -7.15
N VAL A 233 13.74 21.58 -8.09
CA VAL A 233 13.44 23.02 -7.97
C VAL A 233 12.13 23.17 -7.18
#